data_AF-A0ABC9VBJ3-F1
#
_entry.id   AF-A0ABC9VBJ3-F1
#
_cell.length_a   1.000
_cell.length_b   1.000
_cell.length_c   1.000
_cell.angle_alpha   90.00
_cell.angle_beta   90.00
_cell.angle_gamma   90.00
#
_symmetry.space_group_name_H-M   'P 1'
#
loop_
_entity.id
_entity.type
_entity.pdbx_description
1 polymer ?
#
loop_
_entity_poly.entity_id
_entity_poly.type
_entity_poly.pdbx_seq_one_letter_code
_entity_poly.pdbx_strand_id
1 'polypeptide(L)'
;MRLISICPSNTELLAYLDMLDHLIAIDNCSDWPSSITHLPRVGPDLHINMEKVAALKPDLVLASLSVPGMERNIEELQKRNIPHLVFAPNSLEDIANDLLRLGEALGQQAKANEVVHRYRSFIEQYRQLADSVIQPARLYWEWWPKPIFTPGSANWLSEISQLAGGSNIFADMPQANVQTDWSEVVKRNPSHICLVWVGVQTKKMNKEAVKKRLEAENVDAVCADRIYVLEESLYCRPSPRLLAGLKKLAALLHPSVFPMDDGQDPLLTK
;
A
#
# COMPACT_ATOMS: atom_id res chain seq x y z
N MET A 1 -16.81 14.97 16.01
CA MET A 1 -15.62 14.16 16.33
C MET A 1 -14.39 14.80 15.70
N ARG A 2 -13.27 14.83 16.43
CA ARG A 2 -11.98 15.42 16.10
C ARG A 2 -10.97 14.30 15.84
N LEU A 3 -10.77 13.97 14.58
CA LEU A 3 -9.89 12.88 14.16
C LEU A 3 -8.49 13.38 13.78
N ILE A 4 -7.47 12.64 14.18
CA ILE A 4 -6.12 12.81 13.66
C ILE A 4 -5.68 11.49 13.03
N SER A 5 -5.17 11.55 11.81
CA SER A 5 -4.55 10.40 11.16
C SER A 5 -3.04 10.58 11.13
N ILE A 6 -2.28 9.62 11.65
CA ILE A 6 -0.81 9.70 11.68
C ILE A 6 -0.15 8.70 10.71
N CYS A 7 -0.88 8.24 9.71
CA CYS A 7 -0.39 7.37 8.65
C CYS A 7 -1.20 7.60 7.35
N PRO A 8 -0.56 7.61 6.16
CA PRO A 8 -1.26 7.80 4.89
C PRO A 8 -2.41 6.80 4.64
N SER A 9 -2.20 5.51 4.87
CA SER A 9 -3.24 4.49 4.65
C SER A 9 -4.47 4.72 5.52
N ASN A 10 -4.29 5.20 6.75
CA ASN A 10 -5.40 5.52 7.67
C ASN A 10 -6.22 6.72 7.20
N THR A 11 -5.55 7.73 6.62
CA THR A 11 -6.22 8.88 6.00
C THR A 11 -7.05 8.43 4.80
N GLU A 12 -6.53 7.48 4.03
CA GLU A 12 -7.25 6.88 2.90
C GLU A 12 -8.48 6.08 3.37
N LEU A 13 -8.40 5.33 4.48
CA LEU A 13 -9.57 4.65 5.06
C LEU A 13 -10.70 5.64 5.39
N LEU A 14 -10.37 6.79 5.98
CA LEU A 14 -11.36 7.83 6.29
C LEU A 14 -12.01 8.43 5.03
N ALA A 15 -11.27 8.51 3.92
CA ALA A 15 -11.82 8.96 2.65
C ALA A 15 -12.90 8.01 2.13
N TYR A 16 -12.66 6.70 2.20
CA TYR A 16 -13.66 5.70 1.79
C TYR A 16 -14.89 5.67 2.70
N LEU A 17 -14.76 6.08 3.95
CA LEU A 17 -15.87 6.17 4.90
C LEU A 17 -16.58 7.53 4.89
N ASP A 18 -16.26 8.45 3.98
CA ASP A 18 -16.79 9.81 3.91
C ASP A 18 -16.57 10.61 5.22
N MET A 19 -15.46 10.38 5.93
CA MET A 19 -15.17 10.94 7.25
C MET A 19 -14.07 12.02 7.25
N LEU A 20 -13.70 12.57 6.08
CA LEU A 20 -12.62 13.54 5.97
C LEU A 20 -12.92 14.88 6.64
N ASP A 21 -14.19 15.29 6.71
CA ASP A 21 -14.58 16.54 7.39
C ASP A 21 -14.35 16.51 8.91
N HIS A 22 -14.11 15.31 9.47
CA HIS A 22 -13.76 15.12 10.87
C HIS A 22 -12.25 15.18 11.13
N LEU A 23 -11.41 15.14 10.09
CA LEU A 23 -9.97 15.25 10.22
C LEU A 23 -9.56 16.69 10.58
N ILE A 24 -8.82 16.82 11.68
CA ILE A 24 -8.33 18.11 12.16
C ILE A 24 -6.81 18.24 12.00
N ALA A 25 -6.09 17.15 11.77
CA ALA A 25 -4.67 17.12 11.45
C ALA A 25 -4.27 15.76 10.86
N ILE A 26 -3.14 15.75 10.15
CA ILE A 26 -2.59 14.56 9.47
C ILE A 26 -1.06 14.50 9.59
N ASP A 27 -0.45 13.34 9.31
CA ASP A 27 1.01 13.23 9.16
C ASP A 27 1.53 13.96 7.92
N ASN A 28 2.85 14.04 7.75
CA ASN A 28 3.48 14.76 6.64
C ASN A 28 3.31 14.09 5.27
N CYS A 29 3.06 12.79 5.22
CA CYS A 29 3.02 11.97 4.01
C CYS A 29 1.59 11.73 3.50
N SER A 30 0.56 12.00 4.30
CA SER A 30 -0.84 11.96 3.88
C SER A 30 -1.13 13.00 2.79
N ASP A 31 -1.31 12.57 1.55
CA ASP A 31 -1.43 13.45 0.37
C ASP A 31 -2.69 13.19 -0.47
N TRP A 32 -3.54 12.25 -0.06
CA TRP A 32 -4.79 11.90 -0.75
C TRP A 32 -5.97 11.78 0.23
N PRO A 33 -7.18 12.23 -0.18
CA PRO A 33 -7.44 12.98 -1.41
C PRO A 33 -6.90 14.42 -1.33
N SER A 34 -6.83 15.11 -2.47
CA SER A 34 -6.29 16.48 -2.55
C SER A 34 -7.04 17.49 -1.67
N SER A 35 -8.28 17.18 -1.27
CA SER A 35 -9.05 18.01 -0.35
C SER A 35 -8.42 18.11 1.05
N ILE A 36 -7.61 17.14 1.51
CA ILE A 36 -7.03 17.17 2.86
C ILE A 36 -5.71 17.93 2.96
N THR A 37 -5.16 18.45 1.85
CA THR A 37 -3.80 19.00 1.85
C THR A 37 -3.64 20.26 2.70
N HIS A 38 -4.76 20.95 2.98
CA HIS A 38 -4.82 22.16 3.81
C HIS A 38 -4.70 21.87 5.32
N LEU A 39 -4.85 20.60 5.75
CA LEU A 39 -4.86 20.25 7.16
C LEU A 39 -3.49 20.44 7.83
N PRO A 40 -3.46 20.83 9.12
CA PRO A 40 -2.22 20.91 9.90
C PRO A 40 -1.44 19.59 9.90
N ARG A 41 -0.12 19.70 9.78
CA ARG A 41 0.78 18.53 9.80
C ARG A 41 1.38 18.29 11.18
N VAL A 42 1.29 17.06 11.69
CA VAL A 42 1.82 16.71 13.03
C VAL A 42 3.21 16.07 13.02
N GLY A 43 3.82 15.87 11.85
CA GLY A 43 5.18 15.32 11.74
C GLY A 43 5.27 14.16 10.76
N PRO A 44 6.48 13.69 10.46
CA PRO A 44 6.67 12.48 9.67
C PRO A 44 6.31 11.23 10.50
N ASP A 45 5.98 10.16 9.80
CA ASP A 45 5.56 8.85 10.31
C ASP A 45 6.33 8.34 11.53
N LEU A 46 7.67 8.35 11.54
CA LEU A 46 8.47 7.84 12.65
C LEU A 46 8.74 8.86 13.76
N HIS A 47 8.38 10.13 13.56
CA HIS A 47 8.67 11.24 14.48
C HIS A 47 7.47 12.20 14.60
N ILE A 48 6.30 11.64 14.91
CA ILE A 48 5.09 12.43 15.16
C ILE A 48 5.30 13.34 16.38
N ASN A 49 4.98 14.61 16.24
CA ASN A 49 5.02 15.58 17.34
C ASN A 49 3.81 15.36 18.25
N MET A 50 4.02 14.55 19.30
CA MET A 50 2.97 14.18 20.25
C MET A 50 2.49 15.32 21.13
N GLU A 51 3.29 16.37 21.34
CA GLU A 51 2.83 17.59 22.01
C GLU A 51 1.79 18.32 21.16
N LYS A 52 2.04 18.43 19.84
CA LYS A 52 1.09 19.01 18.89
C LYS A 52 -0.18 18.17 18.77
N VAL A 53 -0.05 16.85 18.73
CA VAL A 53 -1.21 15.93 18.75
C VAL A 53 -2.04 16.15 20.01
N ALA A 54 -1.43 16.17 21.20
CA ALA A 54 -2.13 16.39 22.46
C ALA A 54 -2.79 17.77 22.54
N ALA A 55 -2.12 18.82 22.07
CA ALA A 55 -2.64 20.19 22.07
C ALA A 55 -3.92 20.34 21.23
N LEU A 56 -4.08 19.50 20.20
CA LEU A 56 -5.27 19.48 19.35
C LEU A 56 -6.46 18.76 19.99
N LYS A 57 -6.29 18.11 21.15
CA LYS A 57 -7.36 17.40 21.88
C LYS A 57 -8.21 16.51 20.95
N PRO A 58 -7.62 15.50 20.30
CA PRO A 58 -8.36 14.60 19.43
C PRO A 58 -9.31 13.71 20.23
N ASP A 59 -10.44 13.37 19.62
CA ASP A 59 -11.35 12.34 20.14
C ASP A 59 -10.81 10.94 19.82
N LEU A 60 -10.09 10.80 18.69
CA LEU A 60 -9.46 9.56 18.26
C LEU A 60 -8.26 9.83 17.34
N VAL A 61 -7.17 9.08 17.54
CA VAL A 61 -6.01 9.05 16.65
C VAL A 61 -5.95 7.74 15.89
N LEU A 62 -5.82 7.79 14.56
CA LEU A 62 -5.60 6.60 13.73
C LEU A 62 -4.09 6.38 13.53
N ALA A 63 -3.55 5.37 14.20
CA ALA A 63 -2.15 4.96 14.16
C ALA A 63 -1.95 3.68 13.32
N SER A 64 -0.70 3.38 12.96
CA SER A 64 -0.37 2.18 12.19
C SER A 64 0.90 1.50 12.71
N LEU A 65 1.04 0.22 12.40
CA LEU A 65 2.25 -0.60 12.57
C LEU A 65 2.74 -1.19 11.24
N SER A 66 2.32 -0.63 10.10
CA SER A 66 2.73 -1.14 8.79
C SER A 66 4.20 -0.88 8.46
N VAL A 67 4.86 0.03 9.19
CA VAL A 67 6.30 0.35 9.04
C VAL A 67 7.02 0.13 10.37
N PRO A 68 8.18 -0.56 10.37
CA PRO A 68 8.98 -0.74 11.57
C PRO A 68 9.37 0.59 12.22
N GLY A 69 9.17 0.70 13.54
CA GLY A 69 9.50 1.89 14.33
C GLY A 69 8.28 2.75 14.68
N MET A 70 7.12 2.52 14.07
CA MET A 70 5.87 3.21 14.40
C MET A 70 5.33 2.86 15.79
N GLU A 71 5.82 1.79 16.43
CA GLU A 71 5.46 1.37 17.80
C GLU A 71 5.69 2.51 18.81
N ARG A 72 6.71 3.33 18.59
CA ARG A 72 7.01 4.51 19.43
C ARG A 72 5.85 5.49 19.48
N ASN A 73 5.12 5.67 18.38
CA ASN A 73 3.96 6.55 18.35
C ASN A 73 2.84 6.00 19.25
N ILE A 74 2.64 4.68 19.25
CA ILE A 74 1.61 4.02 20.07
C ILE A 74 1.96 4.15 21.55
N GLU A 75 3.22 3.90 21.92
CA GLU A 75 3.70 4.07 23.29
C GLU A 75 3.44 5.49 23.79
N GLU A 76 3.71 6.51 22.97
CA GLU A 76 3.50 7.91 23.35
C GLU A 76 2.01 8.30 23.45
N LEU A 77 1.14 7.72 22.60
CA LEU A 77 -0.31 7.87 22.69
C LEU A 77 -0.86 7.25 23.98
N GLN A 78 -0.38 6.04 24.33
CA GLN A 78 -0.72 5.34 25.56
C GLN A 78 -0.27 6.13 26.80
N LYS A 79 0.98 6.59 26.85
CA LYS A 79 1.52 7.41 27.96
C LYS A 79 0.70 8.68 28.21
N ARG A 80 0.10 9.25 27.17
CA ARG A 80 -0.73 10.47 27.24
C ARG A 80 -2.22 10.20 27.41
N ASN A 81 -2.64 8.93 27.48
CA ASN A 81 -4.05 8.52 27.51
C ASN A 81 -4.88 9.11 26.35
N ILE A 82 -4.27 9.21 25.16
CA ILE A 82 -4.97 9.67 23.97
C ILE A 82 -5.68 8.47 23.31
N PRO A 83 -7.02 8.52 23.09
CA PRO A 83 -7.72 7.43 22.42
C PRO A 83 -7.18 7.19 21.02
N HIS A 84 -6.96 5.93 20.66
CA HIS A 84 -6.38 5.57 19.37
C HIS A 84 -6.85 4.21 18.86
N LEU A 85 -6.85 4.06 17.54
CA LEU A 85 -6.95 2.78 16.84
C LEU A 85 -5.64 2.49 16.10
N VAL A 86 -5.19 1.24 16.14
CA VAL A 86 -3.92 0.81 15.54
C VAL A 86 -4.19 -0.20 14.43
N PHE A 87 -3.76 0.10 13.21
CA PHE A 87 -3.93 -0.78 12.05
C PHE A 87 -2.59 -1.38 11.62
N ALA A 88 -2.58 -2.68 11.31
CA ALA A 88 -1.39 -3.43 10.91
C ALA A 88 -1.71 -4.50 9.84
N PRO A 89 -2.43 -4.13 8.76
CA PRO A 89 -2.88 -5.09 7.77
C PRO A 89 -1.70 -5.68 6.99
N ASN A 90 -1.73 -6.98 6.71
CA ASN A 90 -0.77 -7.67 5.85
C ASN A 90 -1.42 -8.29 4.61
N SER A 91 -2.75 -8.33 4.54
CA SER A 91 -3.55 -8.89 3.44
C SER A 91 -4.61 -7.91 2.94
N LEU A 92 -5.18 -8.17 1.76
CA LEU A 92 -6.31 -7.40 1.25
C LEU A 92 -7.56 -7.58 2.14
N GLU A 93 -7.70 -8.73 2.78
CA GLU A 93 -8.80 -9.01 3.70
C GLU A 93 -8.62 -8.28 5.05
N ASP A 94 -7.38 -8.13 5.55
CA ASP A 94 -7.12 -7.28 6.72
C ASP A 94 -7.55 -5.84 6.49
N ILE A 95 -7.32 -5.30 5.28
CA ILE A 95 -7.76 -3.94 4.90
C ILE A 95 -9.29 -3.84 4.94
N ALA A 96 -10.00 -4.86 4.47
CA ALA A 96 -11.46 -4.90 4.57
C ALA A 96 -11.92 -4.92 6.03
N ASN A 97 -11.26 -5.71 6.88
CA ASN A 97 -11.55 -5.77 8.31
C ASN A 97 -11.23 -4.46 9.04
N ASP A 98 -10.15 -3.77 8.65
CA ASP A 98 -9.78 -2.45 9.17
C ASP A 98 -10.83 -1.39 8.81
N LEU A 99 -11.39 -1.42 7.59
CA LEU A 99 -12.54 -0.59 7.21
C LEU A 99 -13.77 -0.85 8.08
N LEU A 100 -14.12 -2.12 8.33
CA LEU A 100 -15.26 -2.48 9.18
C LEU A 100 -15.06 -2.01 10.62
N ARG A 101 -13.86 -2.24 11.17
CA ARG A 101 -13.51 -1.86 12.55
C ARG A 101 -13.48 -0.34 12.72
N LEU A 102 -12.95 0.38 11.73
CA LEU A 102 -13.03 1.84 11.71
C LEU A 102 -14.48 2.30 11.59
N GLY A 103 -15.25 1.72 10.68
CA GLY A 103 -16.68 2.00 10.52
C GLY A 103 -17.45 1.85 11.83
N GLU A 104 -17.23 0.77 12.57
CA GLU A 104 -17.84 0.57 13.89
C GLU A 104 -17.46 1.67 14.89
N ALA A 105 -16.16 1.96 15.03
CA ALA A 105 -15.67 2.97 15.95
C ALA A 105 -16.19 4.39 15.64
N LEU A 106 -16.49 4.66 14.37
CA LEU A 106 -16.98 5.96 13.92
C LEU A 106 -18.51 6.04 13.77
N GLY A 107 -19.25 4.96 14.04
CA GLY A 107 -20.69 4.90 13.82
C GLY A 107 -21.10 4.91 12.33
N GLN A 108 -20.20 4.45 11.46
CA GLN A 108 -20.33 4.38 10.00
C GLN A 108 -20.41 2.94 9.48
N GLN A 109 -21.03 2.03 10.24
CA GLN A 109 -21.11 0.61 9.90
C GLN A 109 -21.77 0.36 8.54
N ALA A 110 -22.86 1.08 8.23
CA ALA A 110 -23.57 0.92 6.95
C ALA A 110 -22.66 1.25 5.76
N LYS A 111 -21.97 2.40 5.83
CA LYS A 111 -21.01 2.83 4.82
C LYS A 111 -19.83 1.86 4.69
N ALA A 112 -19.27 1.42 5.81
CA ALA A 112 -18.17 0.45 5.81
C ALA A 112 -18.56 -0.87 5.14
N ASN A 113 -19.74 -1.42 5.45
CA ASN A 113 -20.25 -2.63 4.81
C ASN A 113 -20.46 -2.45 3.29
N GLU A 114 -21.01 -1.31 2.88
CA GLU A 114 -21.18 -0.98 1.46
C GLU A 114 -19.85 -0.95 0.70
N VAL A 115 -18.85 -0.26 1.26
CA VAL A 115 -17.51 -0.15 0.65
C VAL A 115 -16.84 -1.52 0.60
N VAL A 116 -16.88 -2.29 1.69
CA VAL A 116 -16.29 -3.63 1.75
C VAL A 116 -16.94 -4.59 0.77
N HIS A 117 -18.26 -4.48 0.56
CA HIS A 117 -18.96 -5.26 -0.45
C HIS A 117 -18.44 -4.96 -1.86
N ARG A 118 -18.28 -3.68 -2.21
CA ARG A 118 -17.70 -3.27 -3.51
C ARG A 118 -16.23 -3.69 -3.65
N TYR A 119 -15.45 -3.52 -2.59
CA TYR A 119 -14.05 -3.93 -2.50
C TYR A 119 -13.86 -5.42 -2.79
N ARG A 120 -14.60 -6.29 -2.09
CA ARG A 120 -14.55 -7.74 -2.31
C ARG A 120 -15.06 -8.15 -3.69
N SER A 121 -16.10 -7.49 -4.19
CA SER A 121 -16.64 -7.74 -5.55
C SER A 121 -15.61 -7.42 -6.64
N PHE A 122 -14.86 -6.32 -6.49
CA PHE A 122 -13.79 -5.96 -7.41
C PHE A 122 -12.63 -6.97 -7.38
N ILE A 123 -12.23 -7.42 -6.18
CA ILE A 123 -11.21 -8.46 -6.02
C ILE A 123 -11.63 -9.74 -6.73
N GLU A 124 -12.88 -10.16 -6.57
CA GLU A 124 -13.39 -11.38 -7.22
C GLU A 124 -13.43 -11.24 -8.75
N GLN A 125 -13.83 -10.08 -9.27
CA GLN A 125 -13.76 -9.80 -10.70
C GLN A 125 -12.33 -9.95 -11.25
N TYR A 126 -11.33 -9.40 -10.55
CA TYR A 126 -9.93 -9.49 -10.98
C TYR A 126 -9.36 -10.90 -10.84
N ARG A 127 -9.82 -11.66 -9.84
CA ARG A 127 -9.47 -13.07 -9.69
C ARG A 127 -9.92 -13.88 -10.91
N GLN A 128 -11.17 -13.70 -11.35
CA GLN A 128 -11.70 -14.40 -12.53
C GLN A 128 -10.94 -14.04 -13.81
N LEU A 129 -10.52 -12.77 -13.96
CA LEU A 129 -9.68 -12.35 -15.07
C LEU A 129 -8.28 -12.98 -14.99
N ALA A 130 -7.66 -12.98 -13.80
CA ALA A 130 -6.36 -13.59 -13.57
C ALA A 130 -6.34 -15.09 -13.90
N ASP A 131 -7.42 -15.83 -13.62
CA ASP A 131 -7.56 -17.25 -13.95
C ASP A 131 -7.53 -17.53 -15.47
N SER A 132 -7.79 -16.52 -16.30
CA SER A 132 -7.69 -16.63 -17.77
C SER A 132 -6.29 -16.37 -18.33
N VAL A 133 -5.33 -15.96 -17.48
CA VAL A 133 -3.95 -15.68 -17.88
C VAL A 133 -3.19 -16.99 -18.09
N ILE A 134 -2.79 -17.26 -19.35
CA ILE A 134 -2.08 -18.49 -19.73
C ILE A 134 -0.64 -18.52 -19.20
N GLN A 135 0.04 -17.38 -19.18
CA GLN A 135 1.44 -17.26 -18.76
C GLN A 135 1.57 -16.19 -17.68
N PRO A 136 1.57 -16.58 -16.39
CA PRO A 136 1.68 -15.63 -15.32
C PRO A 136 3.01 -14.87 -15.31
N ALA A 137 2.96 -13.55 -15.12
CA ALA A 137 4.15 -12.73 -14.99
C ALA A 137 4.89 -13.04 -13.67
N ARG A 138 6.17 -13.42 -13.76
CA ARG A 138 7.05 -13.59 -12.58
C ARG A 138 7.54 -12.22 -12.12
N LEU A 139 6.99 -11.70 -11.02
CA LEU A 139 7.20 -10.35 -10.51
C LEU A 139 8.23 -10.33 -9.40
N TYR A 140 9.23 -9.47 -9.52
CA TYR A 140 10.08 -9.04 -8.42
C TYR A 140 9.66 -7.66 -7.94
N TRP A 141 9.42 -7.51 -6.65
CA TRP A 141 9.10 -6.24 -6.02
C TRP A 141 10.32 -5.71 -5.25
N GLU A 142 10.81 -4.54 -5.61
CA GLU A 142 11.83 -3.84 -4.85
C GLU A 142 11.20 -2.66 -4.12
N TRP A 143 10.79 -2.88 -2.87
CA TRP A 143 10.29 -1.83 -1.98
C TRP A 143 11.39 -1.05 -1.22
N TRP A 144 12.63 -1.57 -1.17
CA TRP A 144 13.79 -0.81 -0.69
C TRP A 144 15.10 -1.33 -1.33
N PRO A 145 16.02 -0.45 -1.77
CA PRO A 145 17.18 -0.86 -2.57
C PRO A 145 18.45 -1.16 -1.76
N LYS A 146 18.58 -0.68 -0.50
CA LYS A 146 19.79 -0.89 0.30
C LYS A 146 19.56 -0.83 1.83
N PRO A 147 19.70 -1.95 2.56
CA PRO A 147 19.79 -3.32 2.01
C PRO A 147 18.56 -3.65 1.17
N ILE A 148 18.65 -4.61 0.25
CA ILE A 148 17.49 -4.96 -0.58
C ILE A 148 16.46 -5.63 0.33
N PHE A 149 15.24 -5.12 0.26
CA PHE A 149 14.11 -5.82 0.80
C PHE A 149 13.12 -6.13 -0.34
N THR A 150 12.26 -7.12 -0.14
CA THR A 150 11.12 -7.51 -1.01
C THR A 150 9.97 -8.06 -0.16
N PRO A 151 8.70 -7.95 -0.57
CA PRO A 151 7.59 -8.64 0.07
C PRO A 151 7.69 -10.17 -0.11
N GLY A 152 7.36 -10.94 0.94
CA GLY A 152 7.13 -12.40 0.87
C GLY A 152 5.63 -12.73 0.76
N SER A 153 5.23 -13.95 1.09
CA SER A 153 3.81 -14.39 0.98
C SER A 153 2.87 -13.71 1.96
N ALA A 154 3.31 -13.38 3.17
CA ALA A 154 2.48 -12.67 4.15
C ALA A 154 2.45 -11.15 3.89
N ASN A 155 2.28 -10.73 2.65
CA ASN A 155 2.21 -9.32 2.24
C ASN A 155 1.20 -9.15 1.10
N TRP A 156 0.42 -8.06 1.16
CA TRP A 156 -0.61 -7.74 0.17
C TRP A 156 -0.07 -7.66 -1.26
N LEU A 157 1.21 -7.32 -1.47
CA LEU A 157 1.81 -7.31 -2.81
C LEU A 157 1.88 -8.71 -3.46
N SER A 158 1.91 -9.77 -2.66
CA SER A 158 1.76 -11.14 -3.17
C SER A 158 0.34 -11.41 -3.67
N GLU A 159 -0.69 -10.95 -2.95
CA GLU A 159 -2.09 -11.03 -3.38
C GLU A 159 -2.35 -10.17 -4.62
N ILE A 160 -1.84 -8.93 -4.64
CA ILE A 160 -1.90 -8.04 -5.81
C ILE A 160 -1.22 -8.67 -7.02
N SER A 161 -0.08 -9.35 -6.83
CA SER A 161 0.60 -10.07 -7.91
C SER A 161 -0.30 -11.15 -8.52
N GLN A 162 -0.95 -11.95 -7.68
CA GLN A 162 -1.87 -13.01 -8.13
C GLN A 162 -3.08 -12.44 -8.87
N LEU A 163 -3.73 -11.42 -8.30
CA LEU A 163 -4.90 -10.77 -8.91
C LEU A 163 -4.56 -10.03 -10.21
N ALA A 164 -3.30 -9.63 -10.40
CA ALA A 164 -2.82 -9.02 -11.63
C ALA A 164 -2.40 -10.05 -12.69
N GLY A 165 -2.65 -11.35 -12.47
CA GLY A 165 -2.23 -12.41 -13.40
C GLY A 165 -0.76 -12.80 -13.30
N GLY A 166 -0.09 -12.46 -12.21
CA GLY A 166 1.32 -12.75 -11.97
C GLY A 166 1.58 -13.62 -10.75
N SER A 167 2.85 -13.78 -10.41
CA SER A 167 3.32 -14.44 -9.20
C SER A 167 4.50 -13.66 -8.61
N ASN A 168 4.46 -13.41 -7.30
CA ASN A 168 5.62 -12.87 -6.58
C ASN A 168 6.70 -13.94 -6.51
N ILE A 169 7.89 -13.65 -7.05
CA ILE A 169 9.00 -14.61 -7.06
C ILE A 169 9.53 -14.94 -5.66
N PHE A 170 9.13 -14.21 -4.61
CA PHE A 170 9.46 -14.47 -3.20
C PHE A 170 8.28 -15.02 -2.38
N ALA A 171 7.21 -15.50 -3.03
CA ALA A 171 6.03 -16.03 -2.34
C ALA A 171 6.31 -17.32 -1.50
N ASP A 172 7.43 -17.98 -1.69
CA ASP A 172 7.90 -19.10 -0.84
C ASP A 172 8.41 -18.63 0.53
N MET A 173 8.69 -17.35 0.71
CA MET A 173 9.16 -16.77 1.98
C MET A 173 7.95 -16.33 2.83
N PRO A 174 7.76 -16.84 4.05
CA PRO A 174 6.56 -16.57 4.85
C PRO A 174 6.51 -15.16 5.46
N GLN A 175 7.61 -14.40 5.42
CA GLN A 175 7.68 -13.07 6.03
C GLN A 175 6.97 -12.02 5.18
N ALA A 176 6.31 -11.06 5.81
CA ALA A 176 5.79 -9.88 5.11
C ALA A 176 6.91 -9.09 4.42
N ASN A 177 8.08 -9.07 5.06
CA ASN A 177 9.23 -8.24 4.71
C ASN A 177 10.49 -9.11 4.69
N VAL A 178 10.97 -9.44 3.50
CA VAL A 178 12.14 -10.31 3.28
C VAL A 178 13.34 -9.43 2.98
N GLN A 179 14.38 -9.49 3.82
CA GLN A 179 15.68 -8.96 3.47
C GLN A 179 16.38 -9.96 2.55
N THR A 180 16.83 -9.51 1.39
CA THR A 180 17.49 -10.36 0.39
C THR A 180 18.65 -9.60 -0.25
N ASP A 181 19.25 -10.18 -1.29
CA ASP A 181 20.30 -9.56 -2.08
C ASP A 181 20.03 -9.71 -3.58
N TRP A 182 20.83 -9.02 -4.38
CA TRP A 182 20.66 -9.04 -5.82
C TRP A 182 20.97 -10.40 -6.44
N SER A 183 21.91 -11.17 -5.88
CA SER A 183 22.23 -12.51 -6.39
C SER A 183 21.04 -13.48 -6.29
N GLU A 184 20.25 -13.39 -5.22
CA GLU A 184 19.02 -14.19 -5.10
C GLU A 184 17.95 -13.74 -6.11
N VAL A 185 17.86 -12.43 -6.42
CA VAL A 185 16.99 -11.92 -7.48
C VAL A 185 17.43 -12.45 -8.85
N VAL A 186 18.74 -12.44 -9.16
CA VAL A 186 19.29 -13.00 -10.40
C VAL A 186 18.96 -14.49 -10.52
N LYS A 187 19.16 -15.26 -9.44
CA LYS A 187 18.85 -16.70 -9.41
C LYS A 187 17.37 -17.00 -9.66
N ARG A 188 16.46 -16.19 -9.11
CA ARG A 188 15.01 -16.31 -9.33
C ARG A 188 14.57 -15.77 -10.69
N ASN A 189 15.42 -14.98 -11.33
CA ASN A 189 15.32 -14.47 -12.69
C ASN A 189 13.93 -13.87 -13.02
N PRO A 190 13.45 -12.80 -12.37
CA PRO A 190 12.11 -12.26 -12.64
C PRO A 190 11.91 -11.87 -14.11
N SER A 191 10.67 -12.03 -14.59
CA SER A 191 10.27 -11.54 -15.92
C SER A 191 9.92 -10.05 -15.92
N HIS A 192 9.55 -9.50 -14.77
CA HIS A 192 9.18 -8.09 -14.55
C HIS A 192 9.74 -7.62 -13.20
N ILE A 193 10.27 -6.39 -13.17
CA ILE A 193 10.75 -5.74 -11.94
C ILE A 193 9.84 -4.55 -11.62
N CYS A 194 9.25 -4.56 -10.44
CA CYS A 194 8.40 -3.51 -9.88
C CYS A 194 9.19 -2.75 -8.80
N LEU A 195 9.74 -1.59 -9.16
CA LEU A 195 10.42 -0.70 -8.21
C LEU A 195 9.36 0.16 -7.52
N VAL A 196 9.25 0.05 -6.20
CA VAL A 196 8.28 0.79 -5.38
C VAL A 196 8.89 1.24 -4.05
N TRP A 197 9.85 2.15 -4.09
CA TRP A 197 10.63 2.52 -2.90
C TRP A 197 9.80 3.32 -1.90
N VAL A 198 9.58 2.75 -0.71
CA VAL A 198 8.77 3.35 0.36
C VAL A 198 9.34 4.72 0.76
N GLY A 199 8.50 5.75 0.77
CA GLY A 199 8.92 7.12 1.13
C GLY A 199 9.78 7.84 0.08
N VAL A 200 10.00 7.26 -1.10
CA VAL A 200 10.76 7.88 -2.19
C VAL A 200 9.83 8.23 -3.35
N GLN A 201 9.86 9.50 -3.78
CA GLN A 201 9.10 9.94 -4.96
C GLN A 201 9.60 9.22 -6.22
N THR A 202 8.69 8.77 -7.06
CA THR A 202 8.98 8.04 -8.32
C THR A 202 10.04 8.71 -9.19
N LYS A 203 10.01 10.04 -9.33
CA LYS A 203 11.00 10.83 -10.09
C LYS A 203 12.45 10.71 -9.58
N LYS A 204 12.65 10.27 -8.34
CA LYS A 204 13.96 10.05 -7.71
C LYS A 204 14.41 8.59 -7.83
N MET A 205 13.53 7.69 -8.24
CA MET A 205 13.84 6.27 -8.43
C MET A 205 14.45 6.09 -9.82
N ASN A 206 15.65 5.50 -9.86
CA ASN A 206 16.39 5.35 -11.10
C ASN A 206 16.43 3.89 -11.54
N LYS A 207 15.62 3.52 -12.54
CA LYS A 207 15.64 2.16 -13.11
C LYS A 207 16.99 1.76 -13.70
N GLU A 208 17.79 2.73 -14.17
CA GLU A 208 19.13 2.48 -14.70
C GLU A 208 20.11 2.02 -13.60
N ALA A 209 19.82 2.29 -12.33
CA ALA A 209 20.62 1.75 -11.23
C ALA A 209 20.52 0.22 -11.14
N VAL A 210 19.36 -0.36 -11.50
CA VAL A 210 19.15 -1.82 -11.53
C VAL A 210 19.97 -2.45 -12.65
N LYS A 211 19.98 -1.84 -13.84
CA LYS A 211 20.75 -2.31 -15.01
C LYS A 211 22.26 -2.32 -14.81
N LYS A 212 22.75 -1.55 -13.84
CA LYS A 212 24.18 -1.46 -13.47
C LYS A 212 24.59 -2.45 -12.38
N ARG A 213 23.66 -3.23 -11.83
CA ARG A 213 23.98 -4.25 -10.83
C ARG A 213 24.73 -5.40 -11.51
N LEU A 214 25.60 -6.05 -10.74
CA LEU A 214 26.35 -7.21 -11.20
C LEU A 214 25.40 -8.29 -11.72
N GLU A 215 25.65 -8.87 -12.90
CA GLU A 215 24.82 -9.92 -13.51
C GLU A 215 23.39 -9.48 -13.87
N ALA A 216 23.11 -8.17 -13.97
CA ALA A 216 21.79 -7.70 -14.39
C ALA A 216 21.43 -8.15 -15.81
N GLU A 217 22.42 -8.33 -16.68
CA GLU A 217 22.28 -8.88 -18.03
C GLU A 217 21.78 -10.34 -18.06
N ASN A 218 21.77 -11.04 -16.92
CA ASN A 218 21.24 -12.40 -16.80
C ASN A 218 19.76 -12.44 -16.40
N VAL A 219 19.12 -11.28 -16.18
CA VAL A 219 17.74 -11.18 -15.72
C VAL A 219 16.79 -10.86 -16.87
N ASP A 220 15.79 -11.71 -17.10
CA ASP A 220 14.80 -11.59 -18.19
C ASP A 220 14.14 -10.20 -18.22
N ALA A 221 13.76 -9.68 -17.05
CA ALA A 221 13.17 -8.35 -16.93
C ALA A 221 14.11 -7.23 -17.39
N VAL A 222 15.41 -7.35 -17.11
CA VAL A 222 16.42 -6.36 -17.50
C VAL A 222 16.66 -6.42 -19.00
N CYS A 223 16.83 -7.62 -19.55
CA CYS A 223 17.02 -7.86 -20.98
C CYS A 223 15.86 -7.33 -21.83
N ALA A 224 14.62 -7.45 -21.32
CA ALA A 224 13.42 -6.98 -22.00
C ALA A 224 13.02 -5.53 -21.65
N ASP A 225 13.83 -4.78 -20.89
CA ASP A 225 13.52 -3.44 -20.33
C ASP A 225 12.17 -3.37 -19.57
N ARG A 226 11.75 -4.49 -18.96
CA ARG A 226 10.53 -4.61 -18.13
C ARG A 226 10.81 -4.24 -16.68
N ILE A 227 11.33 -3.03 -16.48
CA ILE A 227 11.59 -2.42 -15.17
C ILE A 227 10.66 -1.23 -15.00
N TYR A 228 9.72 -1.35 -14.07
CA TYR A 228 8.66 -0.38 -13.83
C TYR A 228 8.93 0.40 -12.56
N VAL A 229 8.85 1.72 -12.65
CA VAL A 229 8.83 2.60 -11.47
C VAL A 229 7.37 2.85 -11.11
N LEU A 230 6.97 2.37 -9.94
CA LEU A 230 5.59 2.35 -9.48
C LEU A 230 5.38 3.33 -8.32
N GLU A 231 4.15 3.84 -8.19
CA GLU A 231 3.77 4.79 -7.16
C GLU A 231 3.60 4.12 -5.79
N GLU A 232 4.39 4.53 -4.80
CA GLU A 232 4.27 4.12 -3.40
C GLU A 232 2.81 4.21 -2.89
N SER A 233 2.07 5.27 -3.28
CA SER A 233 0.68 5.48 -2.86
C SER A 233 -0.32 4.42 -3.35
N LEU A 234 0.04 3.62 -4.36
CA LEU A 234 -0.85 2.60 -4.94
C LEU A 234 -0.43 1.17 -4.56
N TYR A 235 0.72 1.00 -3.91
CA TYR A 235 1.30 -0.33 -3.68
C TYR A 235 1.88 -0.52 -2.27
N CYS A 236 2.24 0.55 -1.54
CA CYS A 236 2.87 0.45 -0.21
C CYS A 236 2.02 1.02 0.93
N ARG A 237 0.84 1.57 0.61
CA ARG A 237 -0.12 2.06 1.61
C ARG A 237 -1.27 1.05 1.67
N PRO A 238 -1.37 0.25 2.75
CA PRO A 238 -2.38 -0.79 2.81
C PRO A 238 -3.76 -0.18 3.10
N SER A 239 -4.41 0.26 2.03
CA SER A 239 -5.76 0.82 2.01
C SER A 239 -6.49 0.29 0.77
N PRO A 240 -7.81 0.56 0.61
CA PRO A 240 -8.54 0.15 -0.58
C PRO A 240 -7.98 0.73 -1.89
N ARG A 241 -7.13 1.76 -1.84
CA ARG A 241 -6.45 2.32 -3.03
C ARG A 241 -5.50 1.34 -3.71
N LEU A 242 -5.09 0.27 -3.02
CA LEU A 242 -4.36 -0.84 -3.65
C LEU A 242 -5.11 -1.42 -4.85
N LEU A 243 -6.45 -1.32 -4.90
CA LEU A 243 -7.23 -1.77 -6.04
C LEU A 243 -7.02 -0.91 -7.30
N ALA A 244 -6.76 0.39 -7.15
CA ALA A 244 -6.34 1.23 -8.28
C ALA A 244 -4.94 0.82 -8.77
N GLY A 245 -4.03 0.48 -7.84
CA GLY A 245 -2.72 -0.10 -8.17
C GLY A 245 -2.84 -1.45 -8.90
N LEU A 246 -3.76 -2.31 -8.46
CA LEU A 246 -4.08 -3.59 -9.11
C LEU A 246 -4.55 -3.39 -10.55
N LYS A 247 -5.51 -2.50 -10.78
CA LYS A 247 -6.01 -2.16 -12.11
C LYS A 247 -4.88 -1.77 -13.07
N LYS A 248 -4.03 -0.84 -12.62
CA LYS A 248 -2.88 -0.37 -13.38
C LYS A 248 -1.87 -1.47 -13.67
N LEU A 249 -1.54 -2.29 -12.67
CA LEU A 249 -0.57 -3.37 -12.81
C LEU A 249 -1.09 -4.47 -13.75
N ALA A 250 -2.34 -4.89 -13.58
CA ALA A 250 -2.92 -5.97 -14.37
C ALA A 250 -3.01 -5.59 -15.86
N ALA A 251 -3.43 -4.35 -16.16
CA ALA A 251 -3.43 -3.81 -17.51
C ALA A 251 -2.02 -3.72 -18.12
N LEU A 252 -1.02 -3.38 -17.32
CA LEU A 252 0.38 -3.31 -17.72
C LEU A 252 0.94 -4.70 -18.08
N LEU A 253 0.62 -5.72 -17.26
CA LEU A 253 1.17 -7.08 -17.42
C LEU A 253 0.45 -7.88 -18.51
N HIS A 254 -0.88 -7.79 -18.56
CA HIS A 254 -1.72 -8.58 -19.46
C HIS A 254 -2.82 -7.72 -20.12
N PRO A 255 -2.45 -6.80 -21.03
CA PRO A 255 -3.37 -5.83 -21.65
C PRO A 255 -4.47 -6.47 -22.50
N SER A 256 -4.32 -7.74 -22.91
CA SER A 256 -5.34 -8.49 -23.65
C SER A 256 -6.35 -9.19 -22.74
N VAL A 257 -6.11 -9.23 -21.43
CA VAL A 257 -6.97 -9.90 -20.43
C VAL A 257 -7.66 -8.88 -19.54
N PHE A 258 -6.92 -7.88 -19.05
CA PHE A 258 -7.46 -6.88 -18.13
C PHE A 258 -7.90 -5.61 -18.86
N PRO A 259 -8.96 -4.94 -18.36
CA PRO A 259 -9.35 -3.62 -18.85
C PRO A 259 -8.19 -2.61 -18.73
N MET A 260 -8.10 -1.69 -19.69
CA MET A 260 -7.16 -0.57 -19.58
C MET A 260 -7.45 0.28 -18.34
N ASP A 261 -6.41 0.81 -17.72
CA ASP A 261 -6.55 1.76 -16.62
C ASP A 261 -7.16 3.08 -17.12
N ASP A 262 -8.24 3.52 -16.50
CA ASP A 262 -8.92 4.79 -16.79
C ASP A 262 -8.50 5.91 -15.80
N GLY A 263 -7.60 5.60 -14.87
CA GLY A 263 -7.11 6.52 -13.84
C GLY A 263 -8.10 6.83 -12.72
N GLN A 264 -9.25 6.14 -12.69
CA GLN A 264 -10.28 6.33 -11.67
C GLN A 264 -10.19 5.27 -10.57
N ASP A 265 -10.54 5.70 -9.36
CA ASP A 265 -10.65 4.79 -8.22
C ASP A 265 -11.86 3.85 -8.39
N PRO A 266 -11.67 2.52 -8.33
CA PRO A 266 -12.74 1.57 -8.62
C PRO A 266 -13.85 1.54 -7.56
N LEU A 267 -13.65 2.14 -6.39
CA LEU A 267 -14.63 2.15 -5.29
C LEU A 267 -15.29 3.52 -5.09
N LEU A 268 -14.73 4.59 -5.66
CA LEU A 268 -15.33 5.93 -5.58
C LEU A 268 -16.07 6.33 -6.87
N THR A 269 -15.94 5.54 -7.92
CA THR A 269 -16.74 5.66 -9.14
C THR A 269 -18.16 5.14 -8.89
N LYS A 270 -19.15 5.90 -9.39
CA LYS A 270 -20.58 5.57 -9.32
C LYS A 270 -21.02 4.79 -10.54
#